data_AF-A0A1H1GIB8-F1
#
_entry.id   AF-A0A1H1GIB8-F1
#
_cell.length_a   1.000
_cell.length_b   1.000
_cell.length_c   1.000
_cell.angle_alpha   90.00
_cell.angle_beta   90.00
_cell.angle_gamma   90.00
#
_symmetry.space_group_name_H-M   'P 1'
#
loop_
_entity.id
_entity.type
_entity.pdbx_description
1 polymer ?
#
loop_
_entity_poly.entity_id
_entity_poly.type
_entity_poly.pdbx_seq_one_letter_code
_entity_poly.pdbx_strand_id
1 'polypeptide(L)'
;MSHRSHGPRRPPALPPLRRLLAMAIAMLITAAILVPSARARTLTGCEVDYTAHQWKTGFTATITVRNIGARLKRWRLEWHFADPGQTVIQGWNGDYVQDGTHVTVTGRPGEASLDAGASLTLGFNGSWSGANPAPTTFRLNGITCTRPVPPTPSPQPPTPSPQPATPTPGSGDPWTPPAALAAGLDQAWRHVEDTYPDLYGFRNYTWDQVMANGGSINYCVRWESDAPVSAGLRDRIHASLARQFKKWVDALVQEGVGWNGWPYADVPVRVVGWAVRDRDVLKWDDDSVDVYVGDVADGAPQCAPACSRFLHQDGDYSGCPGGAERHYDMSLWVTEGMTGGAGGDWGQRIGREYLMESLDSDDIHILLHEMGHGFGLDDFYDWTPSGVDAFLMKAGSARRITEFDRWMLRDWWRHLKSRYGF
;
A
#
# COMPACT_ATOMS: atom_id res chain seq x y z
N MET A 1 -84.30 -53.37 -8.94
CA MET A 1 -83.62 -54.32 -9.85
C MET A 1 -82.11 -54.22 -9.63
N SER A 2 -81.42 -55.36 -9.62
CA SER A 2 -79.95 -55.56 -9.54
C SER A 2 -79.28 -55.30 -8.18
N HIS A 3 -79.05 -56.33 -7.38
CA HIS A 3 -77.89 -57.26 -7.37
C HIS A 3 -76.60 -56.66 -6.78
N ARG A 4 -76.14 -57.21 -5.64
CA ARG A 4 -74.85 -57.92 -5.56
C ARG A 4 -74.70 -58.70 -4.26
N SER A 5 -74.25 -59.93 -4.43
CA SER A 5 -74.21 -61.04 -3.46
C SER A 5 -72.93 -61.07 -2.63
N HIS A 6 -73.06 -61.71 -1.46
CA HIS A 6 -72.02 -62.13 -0.53
C HIS A 6 -71.00 -63.12 -1.12
N GLY A 7 -69.81 -63.17 -0.52
CA GLY A 7 -68.90 -64.33 -0.56
C GLY A 7 -67.59 -64.08 0.20
N PRO A 8 -66.97 -65.10 0.84
CA PRO A 8 -66.38 -64.95 2.19
C PRO A 8 -64.84 -65.11 2.27
N ARG A 9 -64.33 -64.79 3.47
CA ARG A 9 -62.93 -64.85 3.97
C ARG A 9 -62.24 -66.22 3.81
N ARG A 10 -60.92 -66.19 3.59
CA ARG A 10 -59.96 -67.28 3.93
C ARG A 10 -58.58 -66.71 4.38
N PRO A 11 -57.79 -67.48 5.15
CA PRO A 11 -56.81 -67.03 6.16
C PRO A 11 -55.35 -66.94 5.64
N PRO A 12 -54.36 -66.47 6.45
CA PRO A 12 -52.97 -66.31 5.99
C PRO A 12 -52.18 -67.62 6.09
N ALA A 13 -51.27 -67.83 5.13
CA ALA A 13 -50.33 -68.93 5.09
C ALA A 13 -48.87 -68.43 5.30
N LEU A 14 -48.15 -69.07 6.22
CA LEU A 14 -46.67 -69.21 6.23
C LEU A 14 -46.34 -70.49 5.41
N PRO A 15 -45.13 -70.75 4.82
CA PRO A 15 -43.77 -70.66 5.41
C PRO A 15 -42.65 -70.46 4.30
N PRO A 16 -41.45 -71.12 4.24
CA PRO A 16 -40.30 -71.30 5.16
C PRO A 16 -38.89 -70.84 4.61
N LEU A 17 -37.90 -70.88 5.51
CA LEU A 17 -36.43 -71.08 5.44
C LEU A 17 -35.56 -70.91 4.14
N ARG A 18 -34.48 -70.12 4.34
CA ARG A 18 -33.05 -70.30 3.96
C ARG A 18 -32.69 -70.66 2.51
N ARG A 19 -31.94 -69.76 1.83
CA ARG A 19 -30.53 -69.96 1.39
C ARG A 19 -29.95 -68.70 0.71
N LEU A 20 -28.74 -68.38 1.17
CA LEU A 20 -27.68 -67.47 0.69
C LEU A 20 -27.72 -66.96 -0.77
N LEU A 21 -27.52 -65.65 -0.95
CA LEU A 21 -26.60 -65.08 -1.95
C LEU A 21 -26.19 -63.66 -1.54
N ALA A 22 -24.90 -63.34 -1.74
CA ALA A 22 -24.22 -62.13 -1.26
C ALA A 22 -24.57 -60.85 -2.04
N MET A 23 -24.62 -59.71 -1.35
CA MET A 23 -24.35 -58.38 -1.91
C MET A 23 -23.93 -57.42 -0.79
N ALA A 24 -22.75 -56.82 -0.92
CA ALA A 24 -22.22 -55.79 -0.03
C ALA A 24 -22.85 -54.43 -0.36
N ILE A 25 -23.35 -53.72 0.65
CA ILE A 25 -23.76 -52.30 0.54
C ILE A 25 -23.18 -51.55 1.74
N ALA A 26 -22.35 -50.56 1.45
CA ALA A 26 -21.78 -49.61 2.40
C ALA A 26 -22.83 -48.57 2.84
N MET A 27 -22.83 -48.18 4.12
CA MET A 27 -23.48 -46.94 4.58
C MET A 27 -22.55 -46.16 5.50
N LEU A 28 -22.32 -44.90 5.11
CA LEU A 28 -21.56 -43.87 5.82
C LEU A 28 -22.35 -43.30 7.00
N ILE A 29 -21.63 -43.00 8.08
CA ILE A 29 -22.12 -42.30 9.27
C ILE A 29 -21.97 -40.79 9.03
N THR A 30 -23.07 -40.02 9.07
CA THR A 30 -23.02 -38.55 9.13
C THR A 30 -23.35 -38.08 10.56
N ALA A 31 -22.36 -37.45 11.21
CA ALA A 31 -22.56 -36.69 12.44
C ALA A 31 -22.62 -35.20 12.09
N ALA A 32 -23.76 -34.54 12.33
CA ALA A 32 -23.92 -33.10 12.16
C ALA A 32 -23.57 -32.38 13.47
N ILE A 33 -22.57 -31.48 13.42
CA ILE A 33 -22.17 -30.62 14.54
C ILE A 33 -22.96 -29.31 14.45
N LEU A 34 -23.71 -28.95 15.50
CA LEU A 34 -24.32 -27.63 15.64
C LEU A 34 -23.25 -26.60 16.04
N VAL A 35 -23.03 -25.59 15.20
CA VAL A 35 -22.23 -24.40 15.53
C VAL A 35 -23.19 -23.28 15.96
N PRO A 36 -22.96 -22.57 17.09
CA PRO A 36 -23.81 -21.47 17.48
C PRO A 36 -23.58 -20.27 16.55
N SER A 37 -24.67 -19.74 15.99
CA SER A 37 -24.64 -18.56 15.12
C SER A 37 -24.53 -17.29 15.98
N ALA A 38 -23.41 -16.58 15.86
CA ALA A 38 -23.25 -15.27 16.49
C ALA A 38 -24.24 -14.28 15.84
N ARG A 39 -25.12 -13.67 16.64
CA ARG A 39 -26.00 -12.61 16.14
C ARG A 39 -25.17 -11.38 15.78
N ALA A 40 -25.19 -11.00 14.50
CA ALA A 40 -24.62 -9.73 14.05
C ALA A 40 -25.34 -8.57 14.76
N ARG A 41 -24.60 -7.77 15.52
CA ARG A 41 -25.05 -6.47 16.01
C ARG A 41 -25.19 -5.57 14.78
N THR A 42 -26.38 -5.07 14.48
CA THR A 42 -26.53 -4.00 13.47
C THR A 42 -25.89 -2.74 14.06
N LEU A 43 -24.63 -2.49 13.71
CA LEU A 43 -24.00 -1.21 13.97
C LEU A 43 -24.82 -0.13 13.26
N THR A 44 -25.16 0.93 13.97
CA THR A 44 -25.82 2.12 13.42
C THR A 44 -24.88 3.29 13.64
N GLY A 45 -24.43 3.92 12.56
CA GLY A 45 -23.59 5.10 12.66
C GLY A 45 -22.59 5.22 11.53
N CYS A 46 -21.56 6.00 11.78
CA CYS A 46 -20.48 6.31 10.88
C CYS A 46 -19.15 6.32 11.63
N GLU A 47 -18.06 6.02 10.96
CA GLU A 47 -16.72 6.33 11.45
C GLU A 47 -16.20 7.55 10.69
N VAL A 48 -15.60 8.50 11.40
CA VAL A 48 -14.97 9.66 10.77
C VAL A 48 -13.53 9.78 11.20
N ASP A 49 -12.66 9.90 10.20
CA ASP A 49 -11.28 10.29 10.37
C ASP A 49 -11.07 11.70 9.78
N TYR A 50 -10.53 12.61 10.58
CA TYR A 50 -10.24 13.99 10.20
C TYR A 50 -8.75 14.23 10.33
N THR A 51 -8.12 14.65 9.24
CA THR A 51 -6.73 15.08 9.21
C THR A 51 -6.66 16.48 8.62
N ALA A 52 -5.79 17.33 9.17
CA ALA A 52 -5.54 18.66 8.63
C ALA A 52 -4.04 18.92 8.57
N HIS A 53 -3.58 19.39 7.41
CA HIS A 53 -2.25 19.94 7.23
C HIS A 53 -2.37 21.47 7.23
N GLN A 54 -1.78 22.13 8.22
CA GLN A 54 -1.90 23.58 8.39
C GLN A 54 -0.59 24.30 8.11
N TRP A 55 -0.71 25.52 7.59
CA TRP A 55 0.33 26.52 7.51
C TRP A 55 -0.10 27.77 8.27
N LYS A 56 0.69 28.84 8.21
CA LYS A 56 0.60 30.02 9.09
C LYS A 56 -0.80 30.64 9.25
N THR A 57 -1.63 30.62 8.20
CA THR A 57 -2.98 31.22 8.20
C THR A 57 -4.03 30.36 7.51
N GLY A 58 -3.66 29.15 7.09
CA GLY A 58 -4.55 28.27 6.37
C GLY A 58 -4.22 26.81 6.60
N PHE A 59 -5.08 25.94 6.07
CA PHE A 59 -4.95 24.51 6.21
C PHE A 59 -5.72 23.79 5.12
N THR A 60 -5.33 22.57 4.85
CA THR A 60 -6.09 21.64 4.03
C THR A 60 -6.54 20.50 4.92
N ALA A 61 -7.84 20.30 5.03
CA ALA A 61 -8.44 19.22 5.78
C ALA A 61 -8.97 18.12 4.86
N THR A 62 -8.81 16.87 5.29
CA THR A 62 -9.38 15.68 4.67
C THR A 62 -10.25 14.97 5.68
N ILE A 63 -11.48 14.66 5.30
CA ILE A 63 -12.48 13.97 6.12
C ILE A 63 -12.85 12.66 5.42
N THR A 64 -12.51 11.53 6.03
CA THR A 64 -12.97 10.22 5.55
C THR A 64 -14.16 9.78 6.39
N VAL A 65 -15.30 9.55 5.74
CA VAL A 65 -16.53 9.08 6.38
C VAL A 65 -16.80 7.66 5.93
N ARG A 66 -16.85 6.71 6.86
CA ARG A 66 -17.30 5.34 6.60
C ARG A 66 -18.72 5.15 7.14
N ASN A 67 -19.64 4.69 6.30
CA ASN A 67 -20.97 4.29 6.75
C ASN A 67 -20.90 2.88 7.33
N ILE A 68 -21.09 2.73 8.63
CA ILE A 68 -21.17 1.41 9.29
C ILE A 68 -22.62 1.02 9.59
N GLY A 69 -23.59 1.84 9.16
CA GLY A 69 -25.02 1.60 9.25
C GLY A 69 -25.66 1.20 7.92
N ALA A 70 -26.98 1.37 7.82
CA ALA A 70 -27.74 1.08 6.61
C ALA A 70 -27.39 2.06 5.46
N ARG A 71 -27.64 1.63 4.22
CA ARG A 71 -27.46 2.46 3.02
C ARG A 71 -28.19 3.80 3.15
N LEU A 72 -27.46 4.88 2.88
CA LEU A 72 -28.00 6.24 2.79
C LEU A 72 -28.32 6.58 1.34
N LYS A 73 -29.55 7.03 1.07
CA LYS A 73 -29.95 7.53 -0.26
C LYS A 73 -29.38 8.92 -0.56
N ARG A 74 -29.22 9.72 0.49
CA ARG A 74 -28.58 11.03 0.51
C ARG A 74 -27.76 11.13 1.79
N TRP A 75 -26.53 11.60 1.72
CA TRP A 75 -25.70 11.86 2.87
C TRP A 75 -25.52 13.38 3.09
N ARG A 76 -25.47 13.76 4.36
CA ARG A 76 -25.14 15.09 4.84
C ARG A 76 -24.22 14.93 6.04
N LEU A 77 -23.01 15.50 5.94
CA LEU A 77 -22.06 15.53 7.04
C LEU A 77 -22.09 16.91 7.69
N GLU A 78 -22.11 16.93 9.02
CA GLU A 78 -22.16 18.16 9.82
C GLU A 78 -21.10 18.12 10.93
N TRP A 79 -20.42 19.23 11.17
CA TRP A 79 -19.55 19.43 12.33
C TRP A 79 -19.50 20.91 12.73
N HIS A 80 -18.95 21.18 13.91
CA HIS A 80 -18.58 22.52 14.33
C HIS A 80 -17.06 22.64 14.40
N PHE A 81 -16.51 23.72 13.86
CA PHE A 81 -15.15 24.13 14.21
C PHE A 81 -15.08 24.47 15.70
N ALA A 82 -13.97 24.08 16.34
CA ALA A 82 -13.77 24.30 17.76
C ALA A 82 -13.27 25.73 18.05
N ASP A 83 -12.78 26.46 17.04
CA ASP A 83 -12.43 27.86 17.12
C ASP A 83 -13.22 28.71 16.09
N PRO A 84 -13.79 29.88 16.48
CA PRO A 84 -14.53 30.75 15.56
C PRO A 84 -13.66 31.39 14.47
N GLY A 85 -12.34 31.34 14.60
CA GLY A 85 -11.39 31.81 13.61
C GLY A 85 -11.20 30.87 12.42
N GLN A 86 -11.75 29.65 12.44
CA GLN A 86 -11.64 28.66 11.35
C GLN A 86 -12.74 28.86 10.28
N THR A 87 -12.34 28.99 9.01
CA THR A 87 -13.25 29.17 7.87
C THR A 87 -12.90 28.21 6.73
N VAL A 88 -13.90 27.60 6.09
CA VAL A 88 -13.76 26.87 4.82
C VAL A 88 -13.65 27.88 3.67
N ILE A 89 -12.58 27.80 2.88
CA ILE A 89 -12.37 28.65 1.69
C ILE A 89 -12.91 27.96 0.43
N GLN A 90 -12.55 26.68 0.24
CA GLN A 90 -12.97 25.91 -0.92
C GLN A 90 -12.99 24.43 -0.58
N GLY A 91 -14.12 23.77 -0.81
CA GLY A 91 -14.27 22.33 -0.63
C GLY A 91 -14.41 21.57 -1.94
N TRP A 92 -14.12 20.27 -1.90
CA TRP A 92 -14.34 19.31 -2.98
C TRP A 92 -15.00 18.03 -2.47
N ASN A 93 -15.54 17.24 -3.41
CA ASN A 93 -16.32 16.01 -3.16
C ASN A 93 -17.58 16.21 -2.32
N GLY A 94 -18.09 17.44 -2.28
CA GLY A 94 -19.34 17.81 -1.62
C GLY A 94 -19.59 19.29 -1.79
N ASP A 95 -20.80 19.71 -1.46
CA ASP A 95 -21.20 21.11 -1.44
C ASP A 95 -21.13 21.61 0.00
N TYR A 96 -20.23 22.58 0.25
CA TYR A 96 -19.92 23.08 1.59
C TYR A 96 -20.67 24.37 1.86
N VAL A 97 -21.34 24.43 3.01
CA VAL A 97 -21.94 25.64 3.56
C VAL A 97 -21.45 25.80 4.99
N GLN A 98 -20.95 26.98 5.32
CA GLN A 98 -20.55 27.33 6.68
C GLN A 98 -21.37 28.52 7.18
N ASP A 99 -21.93 28.39 8.38
CA ASP A 99 -22.58 29.46 9.13
C ASP A 99 -21.96 29.54 10.54
N GLY A 100 -21.24 30.63 10.82
CA GLY A 100 -20.38 30.72 12.01
C GLY A 100 -19.38 29.56 12.06
N THR A 101 -19.40 28.79 13.15
CA THR A 101 -18.56 27.57 13.29
C THR A 101 -19.19 26.32 12.69
N HIS A 102 -20.47 26.34 12.32
CA HIS A 102 -21.19 25.17 11.84
C HIS A 102 -20.94 24.96 10.34
N VAL A 103 -20.39 23.80 9.98
CA VAL A 103 -20.16 23.40 8.59
C VAL A 103 -21.09 22.24 8.23
N THR A 104 -21.79 22.39 7.12
CA THR A 104 -22.61 21.37 6.49
C THR A 104 -22.04 21.01 5.13
N VAL A 105 -21.88 19.72 4.86
CA VAL A 105 -21.47 19.20 3.55
C VAL A 105 -22.52 18.24 3.03
N THR A 106 -23.06 18.51 1.85
CA THR A 106 -24.03 17.63 1.19
C THR A 106 -23.44 17.00 -0.06
N GLY A 107 -23.83 15.74 -0.32
CA GLY A 107 -23.47 15.08 -1.57
C GLY A 107 -24.14 15.73 -2.78
N ARG A 108 -23.38 15.84 -3.87
CA ARG A 108 -23.85 16.41 -5.14
C ARG A 108 -24.93 15.53 -5.80
N PRO A 109 -25.80 16.08 -6.66
CA PRO A 109 -26.75 15.27 -7.43
C PRO A 109 -26.04 14.17 -8.21
N GLY A 110 -26.41 12.90 -7.99
CA GLY A 110 -25.78 11.73 -8.61
C GLY A 110 -24.75 11.00 -7.71
N GLU A 111 -24.17 11.68 -6.72
CA GLU A 111 -23.11 11.13 -5.82
C GLU A 111 -23.56 11.09 -4.34
N ALA A 112 -24.85 11.35 -4.09
CA ALA A 112 -25.38 11.51 -2.75
C ALA A 112 -25.67 10.18 -2.01
N SER A 113 -25.60 9.01 -2.67
CA SER A 113 -25.82 7.74 -1.98
C SER A 113 -24.55 7.18 -1.36
N LEU A 114 -24.64 6.63 -0.15
CA LEU A 114 -23.53 5.97 0.53
C LEU A 114 -24.00 4.61 1.06
N ASP A 115 -23.50 3.54 0.47
CA ASP A 115 -23.89 2.17 0.83
C ASP A 115 -23.40 1.77 2.22
N ALA A 116 -23.99 0.72 2.79
CA ALA A 116 -23.54 0.16 4.05
C ALA A 116 -22.10 -0.39 3.88
N GLY A 117 -21.20 -0.04 4.77
CA GLY A 117 -19.78 -0.40 4.73
C GLY A 117 -18.92 0.48 3.81
N ALA A 118 -19.52 1.30 2.95
CA ALA A 118 -18.80 2.16 2.02
C ALA A 118 -18.21 3.39 2.70
N SER A 119 -17.17 3.95 2.08
CA SER A 119 -16.50 5.16 2.52
C SER A 119 -16.56 6.25 1.45
N LEU A 120 -16.59 7.50 1.90
CA LEU A 120 -16.37 8.67 1.06
C LEU A 120 -15.29 9.55 1.69
N THR A 121 -14.57 10.29 0.84
CA THR A 121 -13.52 11.21 1.28
C THR A 121 -13.82 12.61 0.77
N LEU A 122 -14.00 13.51 1.73
CA LEU A 122 -14.21 14.94 1.53
C LEU A 122 -12.90 15.68 1.79
N GLY A 123 -12.71 16.81 1.14
CA GLY A 123 -11.61 17.71 1.52
C GLY A 123 -11.95 19.17 1.29
N PHE A 124 -11.25 20.04 2.02
CA PHE A 124 -11.35 21.47 1.84
C PHE A 124 -10.07 22.20 2.23
N ASN A 125 -9.82 23.32 1.56
CA ASN A 125 -8.90 24.35 2.03
C ASN A 125 -9.67 25.30 2.95
N GLY A 126 -9.06 25.67 4.07
CA GLY A 126 -9.60 26.62 5.04
C GLY A 126 -8.56 27.64 5.52
N SER A 127 -9.03 28.73 6.10
CA SER A 127 -8.22 29.69 6.86
C SER A 127 -8.47 29.52 8.35
N TRP A 128 -7.49 29.91 9.16
CA TRP A 128 -7.66 29.97 10.60
C TRP A 128 -6.97 31.22 11.17
N SER A 129 -7.49 31.72 12.29
CA SER A 129 -6.87 32.78 13.09
C SER A 129 -6.94 32.40 14.56
N GLY A 130 -5.89 32.65 15.33
CA GLY A 130 -5.81 32.20 16.73
C GLY A 130 -5.39 30.75 16.86
N ALA A 131 -6.31 29.80 16.70
CA ALA A 131 -6.05 28.37 16.80
C ALA A 131 -6.76 27.56 15.70
N ASN A 132 -6.26 26.34 15.44
CA ASN A 132 -6.85 25.43 14.46
C ASN A 132 -7.03 24.00 15.01
N PRO A 133 -7.81 23.83 16.11
CA PRO A 133 -8.12 22.50 16.63
C PRO A 133 -8.98 21.70 15.65
N ALA A 134 -8.74 20.39 15.58
CA ALA A 134 -9.58 19.47 14.82
C ALA A 134 -10.99 19.38 15.45
N PRO A 135 -12.07 19.27 14.65
CA PRO A 135 -13.40 18.99 15.17
C PRO A 135 -13.44 17.65 15.90
N THR A 136 -14.09 17.60 17.06
CA THR A 136 -14.17 16.38 17.89
C THR A 136 -15.44 15.58 17.65
N THR A 137 -16.44 16.16 16.99
CA THR A 137 -17.74 15.53 16.73
C THR A 137 -18.18 15.78 15.30
N PHE A 138 -18.49 14.70 14.59
CA PHE A 138 -19.12 14.71 13.28
C PHE A 138 -20.48 14.02 13.35
N ARG A 139 -21.44 14.47 12.52
CA ARG A 139 -22.75 13.84 12.37
C ARG A 139 -23.02 13.52 10.90
N LEU A 140 -23.38 12.28 10.61
CA LEU A 140 -23.86 11.86 9.29
C LEU A 140 -25.38 11.68 9.33
N ASN A 141 -26.12 12.50 8.58
CA ASN A 141 -27.59 12.56 8.62
C ASN A 141 -28.15 12.67 10.05
N GLY A 142 -27.48 13.46 10.90
CA GLY A 142 -27.85 13.64 12.30
C GLY A 142 -27.33 12.57 13.27
N ILE A 143 -26.75 11.47 12.80
CA ILE A 143 -26.18 10.40 13.65
C ILE A 143 -24.71 10.70 13.94
N THR A 144 -24.33 10.75 15.21
CA THR A 144 -22.95 11.00 15.63
C THR A 144 -22.00 9.89 15.17
N CYS A 145 -20.87 10.26 14.59
CA CYS A 145 -19.84 9.35 14.15
C CYS A 145 -18.83 9.03 15.26
N THR A 146 -18.26 7.83 15.22
CA THR A 146 -17.16 7.40 16.09
C THR A 146 -15.80 7.57 15.40
N ARG A 147 -14.71 7.64 16.15
CA ARG A 147 -13.34 7.63 15.58
C ARG A 147 -12.83 6.19 15.42
N PRO A 148 -12.11 5.83 14.33
CA PRO A 148 -11.54 4.50 14.18
C PRO A 148 -10.53 4.15 15.29
N VAL A 149 -10.53 2.91 15.78
CA VAL A 149 -9.54 2.37 16.74
C VAL A 149 -8.71 1.27 16.03
N PRO A 150 -7.36 1.37 15.96
CA PRO A 150 -6.51 0.34 15.33
C PRO A 150 -6.43 -0.97 16.16
N PRO A 151 -6.31 -2.16 15.54
CA PRO A 151 -6.09 -3.43 16.25
C PRO A 151 -4.61 -3.64 16.65
N THR A 152 -4.37 -4.31 17.80
CA THR A 152 -3.04 -4.54 18.41
C THR A 152 -2.38 -5.85 17.93
N PRO A 153 -1.07 -5.91 17.60
CA PRO A 153 -0.38 -7.15 17.19
C PRO A 153 0.31 -7.92 18.35
N SER A 154 0.47 -9.24 18.21
CA SER A 154 1.20 -10.16 19.13
C SER A 154 2.56 -10.62 18.55
N PRO A 155 3.57 -11.00 19.37
CA PRO A 155 4.95 -11.24 18.93
C PRO A 155 5.24 -12.71 18.54
N GLN A 156 6.06 -12.93 17.51
CA GLN A 156 6.54 -14.27 17.07
C GLN A 156 8.09 -14.29 16.90
N PRO A 157 8.80 -15.42 17.17
CA PRO A 157 10.27 -15.51 17.12
C PRO A 157 10.87 -15.57 15.69
N PRO A 158 12.20 -15.37 15.51
CA PRO A 158 12.82 -15.13 14.20
C PRO A 158 13.02 -16.42 13.40
N THR A 159 12.77 -16.34 12.09
CA THR A 159 12.93 -17.41 11.09
C THR A 159 14.20 -17.13 10.24
N PRO A 160 14.95 -18.14 9.74
CA PRO A 160 16.15 -17.91 8.93
C PRO A 160 15.81 -17.37 7.53
N SER A 161 16.71 -16.55 6.96
CA SER A 161 16.60 -15.92 5.63
C SER A 161 16.29 -16.90 4.50
N PRO A 162 15.45 -16.54 3.50
CA PRO A 162 15.09 -17.42 2.40
C PRO A 162 16.16 -17.45 1.29
N GLN A 163 16.37 -18.64 0.74
CA GLN A 163 17.17 -18.92 -0.46
C GLN A 163 16.24 -18.85 -1.71
N PRO A 164 16.71 -18.41 -2.91
CA PRO A 164 15.85 -18.26 -4.09
C PRO A 164 15.19 -19.58 -4.51
N ALA A 165 13.87 -19.56 -4.72
CA ALA A 165 13.13 -20.73 -5.23
C ALA A 165 13.44 -20.97 -6.72
N THR A 166 13.64 -22.23 -7.09
CA THR A 166 13.85 -22.63 -8.49
C THR A 166 12.52 -22.54 -9.26
N PRO A 167 12.49 -21.96 -10.48
CA PRO A 167 11.24 -21.81 -11.23
C PRO A 167 10.66 -23.16 -11.64
N THR A 168 9.37 -23.34 -11.41
CA THR A 168 8.59 -24.45 -11.99
C THR A 168 8.09 -24.00 -13.38
N PRO A 169 8.51 -24.64 -14.48
CA PRO A 169 7.97 -24.34 -15.80
C PRO A 169 6.59 -24.98 -15.96
N GLY A 170 5.54 -24.17 -16.12
CA GLY A 170 4.23 -24.66 -16.55
C GLY A 170 3.02 -24.10 -15.81
N SER A 171 2.75 -22.81 -15.93
CA SER A 171 1.40 -22.26 -15.90
C SER A 171 1.38 -21.06 -16.83
N GLY A 172 0.36 -20.91 -17.67
CA GLY A 172 0.23 -19.76 -18.57
C GLY A 172 0.32 -18.42 -17.82
N ASP A 173 0.56 -17.34 -18.56
CA ASP A 173 0.63 -15.98 -18.02
C ASP A 173 -0.65 -15.68 -17.20
N PRO A 174 -0.57 -15.50 -15.86
CA PRO A 174 -1.73 -15.29 -14.98
C PRO A 174 -2.27 -13.85 -15.08
N TRP A 175 -2.14 -13.24 -16.26
CA TRP A 175 -2.58 -11.88 -16.54
C TRP A 175 -4.10 -11.83 -16.63
N THR A 176 -4.73 -11.61 -15.48
CA THR A 176 -6.18 -11.45 -15.34
C THR A 176 -6.51 -10.25 -14.45
N PRO A 177 -6.19 -9.01 -14.88
CA PRO A 177 -6.57 -7.83 -14.11
C PRO A 177 -8.10 -7.68 -14.04
N PRO A 178 -8.64 -6.99 -13.02
CA PRO A 178 -10.04 -6.59 -13.00
C PRO A 178 -10.42 -5.90 -14.32
N ALA A 179 -11.56 -6.25 -14.89
CA ALA A 179 -11.99 -5.74 -16.20
C ALA A 179 -12.05 -4.20 -16.27
N ALA A 180 -12.34 -3.54 -15.14
CA ALA A 180 -12.36 -2.08 -15.04
C ALA A 180 -10.97 -1.43 -15.16
N LEU A 181 -9.89 -2.16 -14.84
CA LEU A 181 -8.52 -1.66 -14.88
C LEU A 181 -7.80 -2.00 -16.18
N ALA A 182 -8.26 -3.04 -16.90
CA ALA A 182 -7.55 -3.61 -18.05
C ALA A 182 -7.22 -2.57 -19.13
N ALA A 183 -8.16 -1.70 -19.50
CA ALA A 183 -7.93 -0.66 -20.51
C ALA A 183 -6.93 0.40 -20.06
N GLY A 184 -6.98 0.82 -18.79
CA GLY A 184 -6.04 1.77 -18.23
C GLY A 184 -4.62 1.20 -18.12
N LEU A 185 -4.49 -0.08 -17.74
CA LEU A 185 -3.20 -0.77 -17.65
C LEU A 185 -2.53 -0.87 -19.03
N ASP A 186 -3.30 -1.26 -20.04
CA ASP A 186 -2.87 -1.34 -21.43
C ASP A 186 -2.45 0.03 -22.00
N GLN A 187 -3.12 1.11 -21.61
CA GLN A 187 -2.70 2.48 -21.94
C GLN A 187 -1.41 2.90 -21.23
N ALA A 188 -1.30 2.60 -19.93
CA ALA A 188 -0.10 2.90 -19.15
C ALA A 188 1.14 2.19 -19.72
N TRP A 189 1.00 0.91 -20.07
CA TRP A 189 2.09 0.15 -20.67
C TRP A 189 2.52 0.71 -22.04
N ARG A 190 1.57 0.98 -22.94
CA ARG A 190 1.91 1.56 -24.25
C ARG A 190 2.59 2.93 -24.12
N HIS A 191 2.16 3.74 -23.17
CA HIS A 191 2.79 5.03 -22.91
C HIS A 191 4.26 4.86 -22.54
N VAL A 192 4.57 3.93 -21.63
CA VAL A 192 5.96 3.60 -21.27
C VAL A 192 6.75 3.10 -22.49
N GLU A 193 6.19 2.20 -23.30
CA GLU A 193 6.87 1.70 -24.51
C GLU A 193 7.16 2.81 -25.54
N ASP A 194 6.25 3.77 -25.69
CA ASP A 194 6.41 4.90 -26.61
C ASP A 194 7.40 5.95 -26.06
N THR A 195 7.41 6.16 -24.74
CA THR A 195 8.24 7.18 -24.07
C THR A 195 9.70 6.76 -23.95
N TYR A 196 9.98 5.49 -23.65
CA TYR A 196 11.32 5.01 -23.29
C TYR A 196 11.95 4.13 -24.38
N PRO A 197 12.86 4.69 -25.22
CA PRO A 197 13.42 3.95 -26.37
C PRO A 197 14.31 2.77 -25.98
N ASP A 198 14.87 2.75 -24.77
CA ASP A 198 15.71 1.67 -24.24
C ASP A 198 15.06 0.93 -23.05
N LEU A 199 13.72 0.90 -22.99
CA LEU A 199 12.94 0.24 -21.93
C LEU A 199 13.45 -1.17 -21.60
N TYR A 200 13.66 -1.98 -22.63
CA TYR A 200 14.07 -3.38 -22.47
C TYR A 200 15.58 -3.57 -22.35
N GLY A 201 16.41 -2.58 -22.75
CA GLY A 201 17.86 -2.63 -22.66
C GLY A 201 18.43 -2.00 -21.39
N PHE A 202 17.66 -1.14 -20.71
CA PHE A 202 18.02 -0.58 -19.41
C PHE A 202 18.14 -1.69 -18.34
N ARG A 203 19.22 -1.67 -17.53
CA ARG A 203 19.63 -2.76 -16.62
C ARG A 203 19.76 -2.34 -15.15
N ASN A 204 19.17 -1.21 -14.77
CA ASN A 204 19.24 -0.71 -13.40
C ASN A 204 17.89 -0.47 -12.72
N TYR A 205 16.78 -1.00 -13.25
CA TYR A 205 15.53 -0.95 -12.50
C TYR A 205 15.65 -1.69 -11.17
N THR A 206 14.78 -1.40 -10.20
CA THR A 206 14.73 -2.11 -8.90
C THR A 206 14.62 -3.63 -9.10
N TRP A 207 13.97 -4.09 -10.17
CA TRP A 207 13.98 -5.49 -10.60
C TRP A 207 15.39 -6.05 -10.76
N ASP A 208 16.25 -5.34 -11.50
CA ASP A 208 17.64 -5.72 -11.78
C ASP A 208 18.50 -5.66 -10.52
N GLN A 209 18.28 -4.65 -9.68
CA GLN A 209 19.01 -4.46 -8.43
C GLN A 209 18.74 -5.62 -7.46
N VAL A 210 17.46 -5.94 -7.24
CA VAL A 210 17.06 -7.06 -6.38
C VAL A 210 17.57 -8.39 -6.91
N MET A 211 17.54 -8.60 -8.23
CA MET A 211 18.06 -9.82 -8.86
C MET A 211 19.58 -9.95 -8.71
N ALA A 212 20.32 -8.87 -8.94
CA ALA A 212 21.77 -8.85 -8.78
C ALA A 212 22.20 -9.11 -7.33
N ASN A 213 21.40 -8.66 -6.37
CA ASN A 213 21.67 -8.80 -4.94
C ASN A 213 21.02 -10.02 -4.29
N GLY A 214 20.61 -11.00 -5.10
CA GLY A 214 20.09 -12.27 -4.62
C GLY A 214 18.85 -12.14 -3.73
N GLY A 215 17.99 -11.15 -3.99
CA GLY A 215 16.75 -10.95 -3.24
C GLY A 215 16.86 -9.93 -2.11
N SER A 216 17.79 -8.99 -2.18
CA SER A 216 17.93 -7.90 -1.21
C SER A 216 18.22 -6.57 -1.90
N ILE A 217 18.10 -5.47 -1.17
CA ILE A 217 18.45 -4.14 -1.69
C ILE A 217 19.21 -3.34 -0.64
N ASN A 218 20.32 -2.74 -1.05
CA ASN A 218 21.21 -1.97 -0.21
C ASN A 218 21.02 -0.47 -0.47
N TYR A 219 20.91 0.30 0.61
CA TYR A 219 20.73 1.73 0.60
C TYR A 219 21.91 2.44 1.24
N CYS A 220 22.25 3.61 0.70
CA CYS A 220 23.06 4.59 1.40
C CYS A 220 22.26 5.86 1.70
N VAL A 221 22.25 6.31 2.96
CA VAL A 221 21.54 7.52 3.36
C VAL A 221 22.43 8.73 3.16
N ARG A 222 21.93 9.75 2.47
CA ARG A 222 22.60 11.02 2.22
C ARG A 222 21.87 12.11 3.00
N TRP A 223 22.40 12.43 4.18
CA TRP A 223 21.77 13.35 5.12
C TRP A 223 22.17 14.79 4.82
N GLU A 224 21.34 15.48 4.04
CA GLU A 224 21.54 16.87 3.65
C GLU A 224 20.85 17.80 4.67
N SER A 225 21.39 17.79 5.90
CA SER A 225 20.98 18.66 6.99
C SER A 225 22.02 18.71 8.10
N ASP A 226 22.03 19.80 8.87
CA ASP A 226 22.85 19.93 10.08
C ASP A 226 22.12 19.42 11.35
N ALA A 227 20.86 18.99 11.22
CA ALA A 227 20.08 18.46 12.34
C ALA A 227 20.67 17.14 12.86
N PRO A 228 20.83 16.98 14.19
CA PRO A 228 21.51 15.82 14.78
C PRO A 228 20.74 14.52 14.56
N VAL A 229 21.48 13.44 14.29
CA VAL A 229 20.94 12.09 14.08
C VAL A 229 21.40 11.19 15.21
N SER A 230 20.49 10.78 16.10
CA SER A 230 20.79 9.75 17.11
C SER A 230 20.75 8.34 16.49
N ALA A 231 21.34 7.35 17.15
CA ALA A 231 21.21 5.94 16.74
C ALA A 231 19.74 5.52 16.62
N GLY A 232 18.89 5.92 17.58
CA GLY A 232 17.46 5.63 17.52
C GLY A 232 16.75 6.26 16.32
N LEU A 233 17.17 7.45 15.87
CA LEU A 233 16.64 8.06 14.65
C LEU A 233 17.11 7.32 13.39
N ARG A 234 18.40 6.98 13.32
CA ARG A 234 18.97 6.15 12.24
C ARG A 234 18.17 4.86 12.07
N ASP A 235 17.94 4.14 13.16
CA ASP A 235 17.26 2.86 13.15
C ASP A 235 15.78 3.01 12.76
N ARG A 236 15.11 4.10 13.18
CA ARG A 236 13.74 4.42 12.74
C ARG A 236 13.66 4.73 11.24
N ILE A 237 14.64 5.44 10.69
CA ILE A 237 14.71 5.72 9.25
C ILE A 237 14.86 4.40 8.48
N HIS A 238 15.78 3.52 8.89
CA HIS A 238 15.95 2.20 8.27
C HIS A 238 14.66 1.37 8.35
N ALA A 239 14.06 1.27 9.53
CA ALA A 239 12.82 0.51 9.71
C ALA A 239 11.68 1.08 8.85
N SER A 240 11.57 2.40 8.75
CA SER A 240 10.58 3.07 7.92
C SER A 240 10.78 2.75 6.44
N LEU A 241 12.01 2.89 5.95
CA LEU A 241 12.38 2.58 4.57
C LEU A 241 12.06 1.12 4.22
N ALA A 242 12.41 0.18 5.09
CA ALA A 242 12.09 -1.25 4.92
C ALA A 242 10.58 -1.51 4.86
N ARG A 243 9.79 -0.86 5.74
CA ARG A 243 8.32 -0.98 5.72
C ARG A 243 7.70 -0.44 4.44
N GLN A 244 8.19 0.69 3.93
CA GLN A 244 7.65 1.28 2.70
C GLN A 244 8.01 0.43 1.47
N PHE A 245 9.27 0.01 1.34
CA PHE A 245 9.72 -0.86 0.24
C PHE A 245 8.96 -2.19 0.22
N LYS A 246 8.73 -2.77 1.40
CA LYS A 246 7.97 -4.03 1.54
C LYS A 246 6.58 -3.95 0.90
N LYS A 247 5.91 -2.80 0.89
CA LYS A 247 4.57 -2.68 0.29
C LYS A 247 4.60 -2.88 -1.24
N TRP A 248 5.67 -2.47 -1.91
CA TRP A 248 5.88 -2.74 -3.33
C TRP A 248 6.19 -4.23 -3.57
N VAL A 249 7.01 -4.85 -2.71
CA VAL A 249 7.27 -6.31 -2.77
C VAL A 249 6.00 -7.11 -2.55
N ASP A 250 5.20 -6.75 -1.54
CA ASP A 250 3.94 -7.42 -1.22
C ASP A 250 2.89 -7.28 -2.35
N ALA A 251 3.02 -6.28 -3.23
CA ALA A 251 2.19 -6.18 -4.44
C ALA A 251 2.50 -7.29 -5.46
N LEU A 252 3.72 -7.85 -5.42
CA LEU A 252 4.19 -8.95 -6.25
C LEU A 252 4.00 -10.32 -5.59
N VAL A 253 3.46 -10.37 -4.37
CA VAL A 253 3.20 -11.62 -3.67
C VAL A 253 1.70 -11.83 -3.58
N GLN A 254 1.25 -13.04 -3.91
CA GLN A 254 -0.14 -13.47 -3.79
C GLN A 254 -0.18 -14.76 -2.99
N GLU A 255 -0.89 -14.74 -1.85
CA GLU A 255 -1.03 -15.92 -0.97
C GLU A 255 0.32 -16.52 -0.52
N GLY A 256 1.33 -15.67 -0.34
CA GLY A 256 2.68 -16.07 0.08
C GLY A 256 3.57 -16.60 -1.06
N VAL A 257 3.07 -16.61 -2.30
CA VAL A 257 3.82 -17.03 -3.49
C VAL A 257 4.05 -15.83 -4.40
N GLY A 258 5.24 -15.70 -4.97
CA GLY A 258 5.51 -14.64 -5.93
C GLY A 258 4.66 -14.77 -7.19
N TRP A 259 4.02 -13.68 -7.58
CA TRP A 259 3.15 -13.60 -8.73
C TRP A 259 3.95 -13.79 -10.02
N ASN A 260 3.44 -14.63 -10.93
CA ASN A 260 4.02 -14.90 -12.25
C ASN A 260 5.52 -15.22 -12.22
N GLY A 261 5.94 -16.06 -11.27
CA GLY A 261 7.34 -16.51 -11.16
C GLY A 261 8.28 -15.54 -10.46
N TRP A 262 7.79 -14.45 -9.87
CA TRP A 262 8.61 -13.61 -9.00
C TRP A 262 9.26 -14.45 -7.89
N PRO A 263 10.60 -14.46 -7.74
CA PRO A 263 11.27 -15.46 -6.90
C PRO A 263 11.40 -15.08 -5.42
N TYR A 264 11.05 -13.84 -5.04
CA TYR A 264 11.33 -13.30 -3.71
C TYR A 264 10.06 -12.97 -2.93
N ALA A 265 9.67 -13.83 -1.98
CA ALA A 265 8.53 -13.55 -1.09
C ALA A 265 8.77 -12.38 -0.12
N ASP A 266 10.05 -12.04 0.10
CA ASP A 266 10.49 -10.88 0.86
C ASP A 266 11.80 -10.37 0.27
N VAL A 267 12.03 -9.05 0.36
CA VAL A 267 13.27 -8.41 -0.10
C VAL A 267 13.78 -7.52 1.03
N PRO A 268 14.79 -7.97 1.80
CA PRO A 268 15.33 -7.19 2.90
C PRO A 268 15.99 -5.91 2.38
N VAL A 269 15.62 -4.78 2.98
CA VAL A 269 16.31 -3.50 2.81
C VAL A 269 17.43 -3.40 3.85
N ARG A 270 18.65 -3.12 3.41
CA ARG A 270 19.80 -2.87 4.28
C ARG A 270 20.28 -1.44 4.08
N VAL A 271 20.49 -0.69 5.16
CA VAL A 271 21.26 0.56 5.06
C VAL A 271 22.73 0.20 5.31
N VAL A 272 23.58 0.40 4.30
CA VAL A 272 24.99 0.01 4.33
C VAL A 272 25.93 1.19 4.55
N GLY A 273 25.43 2.42 4.37
CA GLY A 273 26.22 3.63 4.58
C GLY A 273 25.41 4.88 4.90
N TRP A 274 26.09 5.86 5.46
CA TRP A 274 25.58 7.20 5.76
C TRP A 274 26.58 8.27 5.32
N ALA A 275 26.12 9.25 4.56
CA ALA A 275 26.89 10.41 4.16
C ALA A 275 26.38 11.66 4.87
N VAL A 276 27.30 12.44 5.46
CA VAL A 276 27.04 13.70 6.16
C VAL A 276 28.07 14.76 5.79
N ARG A 277 27.72 16.04 5.94
CA ARG A 277 28.69 17.14 5.80
C ARG A 277 29.69 17.13 6.94
N ASP A 278 29.19 16.96 8.15
CA ASP A 278 29.95 16.99 9.38
C ASP A 278 29.65 15.74 10.21
N ARG A 279 30.70 15.05 10.65
CA ARG A 279 30.60 13.83 11.47
C ARG A 279 29.89 14.10 12.80
N ASP A 280 29.99 15.33 13.31
CA ASP A 280 29.36 15.73 14.57
C ASP A 280 27.82 15.70 14.48
N VAL A 281 27.23 15.70 13.29
CA VAL A 281 25.78 15.53 13.10
C VAL A 281 25.34 14.14 13.58
N LEU A 282 26.17 13.11 13.40
CA LEU A 282 25.86 11.74 13.82
C LEU A 282 26.18 11.56 15.31
N LYS A 283 25.13 11.46 16.12
CA LYS A 283 25.20 11.25 17.59
C LYS A 283 25.22 9.76 17.92
N TRP A 284 26.09 9.04 17.23
CA TRP A 284 26.40 7.61 17.36
C TRP A 284 27.76 7.31 16.72
N ASP A 285 28.40 6.21 17.09
CA ASP A 285 29.77 5.85 16.68
C ASP A 285 30.01 4.34 16.53
N ASP A 286 28.96 3.54 16.43
CA ASP A 286 29.06 2.12 16.09
C ASP A 286 29.45 1.89 14.61
N ASP A 287 29.85 0.66 14.30
CA ASP A 287 30.36 0.21 12.99
C ASP A 287 29.33 -0.53 12.14
N SER A 288 28.03 -0.33 12.42
CA SER A 288 26.95 -1.01 11.69
C SER A 288 26.93 -0.67 10.18
N VAL A 289 27.38 0.54 9.82
CA VAL A 289 27.36 1.09 8.46
C VAL A 289 28.64 1.88 8.18
N ASP A 290 28.99 2.03 6.91
CA ASP A 290 30.08 2.92 6.51
C ASP A 290 29.66 4.39 6.68
N VAL A 291 30.56 5.24 7.17
CA VAL A 291 30.31 6.68 7.35
C VAL A 291 31.19 7.48 6.41
N TYR A 292 30.55 8.27 5.55
CA TYR A 292 31.18 9.16 4.57
C TYR A 292 30.99 10.61 5.03
N VAL A 293 32.09 11.39 5.08
CA VAL A 293 32.08 12.73 5.67
C VAL A 293 32.72 13.73 4.73
N GLY A 294 32.08 14.88 4.56
CA GLY A 294 32.66 16.08 3.95
C GLY A 294 32.65 16.11 2.43
N ASP A 295 32.49 14.98 1.75
CA ASP A 295 32.29 14.95 0.30
C ASP A 295 30.87 15.40 -0.05
N VAL A 296 30.74 16.45 -0.86
CA VAL A 296 29.46 17.07 -1.22
C VAL A 296 29.45 17.36 -2.71
N ALA A 297 28.44 16.83 -3.39
CA ALA A 297 28.13 17.11 -4.79
C ALA A 297 26.62 17.35 -4.95
N ASP A 298 26.24 18.22 -5.89
CA ASP A 298 24.85 18.61 -6.15
C ASP A 298 24.06 19.04 -4.90
N GLY A 299 24.77 19.69 -3.96
CA GLY A 299 24.18 20.19 -2.71
C GLY A 299 24.01 19.14 -1.61
N ALA A 300 24.34 17.86 -1.85
CA ALA A 300 24.14 16.79 -0.86
C ALA A 300 25.43 16.03 -0.54
N PRO A 301 25.61 15.54 0.69
CA PRO A 301 26.70 14.64 1.04
C PRO A 301 26.72 13.38 0.17
N GLN A 302 27.90 12.89 -0.20
CA GLN A 302 28.06 11.72 -1.06
C GLN A 302 28.42 10.48 -0.26
N CYS A 303 27.74 9.38 -0.56
CA CYS A 303 28.29 8.06 -0.31
C CYS A 303 29.36 7.77 -1.36
N ALA A 304 30.33 6.90 -1.06
CA ALA A 304 31.44 6.61 -1.98
C ALA A 304 30.91 6.23 -3.39
N PRO A 305 31.25 7.00 -4.45
CA PRO A 305 30.78 6.72 -5.81
C PRO A 305 31.17 5.32 -6.30
N ALA A 306 32.34 4.82 -5.88
CA ALA A 306 32.83 3.48 -6.20
C ALA A 306 32.00 2.33 -5.60
N CYS A 307 31.11 2.64 -4.64
CA CYS A 307 30.15 1.70 -4.06
C CYS A 307 28.77 1.78 -4.74
N SER A 308 28.56 2.71 -5.67
CA SER A 308 27.24 2.96 -6.27
C SER A 308 26.96 2.01 -7.41
N ARG A 309 25.88 1.24 -7.32
CA ARG A 309 25.40 0.44 -8.46
C ARG A 309 25.02 1.31 -9.65
N PHE A 310 24.45 2.50 -9.42
CA PHE A 310 24.08 3.43 -10.49
C PHE A 310 25.27 3.75 -11.41
N LEU A 311 26.47 3.87 -10.82
CA LEU A 311 27.72 4.14 -11.55
C LEU A 311 28.46 2.86 -11.98
N HIS A 312 28.27 1.75 -11.25
CA HIS A 312 28.95 0.46 -11.47
C HIS A 312 27.93 -0.65 -11.72
N GLN A 313 27.22 -0.56 -12.86
CA GLN A 313 26.25 -1.57 -13.30
C GLN A 313 26.92 -2.85 -13.86
N ASP A 314 28.23 -2.79 -14.10
CA ASP A 314 29.09 -3.93 -14.42
C ASP A 314 29.32 -4.86 -13.21
N GLY A 315 28.96 -4.41 -12.00
CA GLY A 315 29.16 -5.14 -10.75
C GLY A 315 30.59 -5.05 -10.22
N ASP A 316 31.45 -4.17 -10.78
CA ASP A 316 32.79 -3.95 -10.26
C ASP A 316 32.77 -2.95 -9.10
N TYR A 317 32.66 -3.49 -7.88
CA TYR A 317 32.78 -2.73 -6.63
C TYR A 317 34.16 -2.85 -5.99
N SER A 318 35.21 -3.21 -6.74
CA SER A 318 36.57 -3.34 -6.20
C SER A 318 37.11 -2.02 -5.62
N GLY A 319 36.60 -0.88 -6.09
CA GLY A 319 36.91 0.44 -5.57
C GLY A 319 36.11 0.85 -4.32
N CYS A 320 35.13 0.05 -3.89
CA CYS A 320 34.33 0.36 -2.71
C CYS A 320 35.17 0.19 -1.43
N PRO A 321 35.36 1.22 -0.59
CA PRO A 321 36.26 1.15 0.57
C PRO A 321 35.91 0.05 1.58
N GLY A 322 34.61 -0.20 1.77
CA GLY A 322 34.09 -1.28 2.62
C GLY A 322 34.01 -2.66 1.94
N GLY A 323 34.51 -2.77 0.71
CA GLY A 323 34.38 -3.95 -0.14
C GLY A 323 33.01 -4.08 -0.82
N ALA A 324 32.87 -5.07 -1.70
CA ALA A 324 31.66 -5.25 -2.51
C ALA A 324 30.38 -5.44 -1.66
N GLU A 325 30.48 -6.01 -0.47
CA GLU A 325 29.32 -6.17 0.44
C GLU A 325 28.77 -4.83 0.97
N ARG A 326 29.54 -3.74 0.87
CA ARG A 326 29.14 -2.38 1.26
C ARG A 326 28.69 -1.52 0.07
N HIS A 327 28.56 -2.09 -1.12
CA HIS A 327 27.93 -1.41 -2.24
C HIS A 327 26.46 -1.08 -1.93
N TYR A 328 25.94 -0.02 -2.54
CA TYR A 328 24.54 0.37 -2.44
C TYR A 328 23.89 0.43 -3.82
N ASP A 329 22.62 0.02 -3.87
CA ASP A 329 21.78 0.07 -5.07
C ASP A 329 21.07 1.42 -5.17
N MET A 330 20.61 1.92 -4.03
CA MET A 330 19.75 3.09 -3.92
C MET A 330 20.35 4.11 -2.95
N SER A 331 20.18 5.39 -3.26
CA SER A 331 20.48 6.48 -2.33
C SER A 331 19.20 7.06 -1.74
N LEU A 332 19.11 7.16 -0.40
CA LEU A 332 18.05 7.94 0.24
C LEU A 332 18.58 9.32 0.63
N TRP A 333 18.23 10.34 -0.15
CA TRP A 333 18.61 11.72 0.12
C TRP A 333 17.54 12.35 1.02
N VAL A 334 17.97 12.79 2.20
CA VAL A 334 17.10 13.42 3.19
C VAL A 334 17.45 14.90 3.24
N THR A 335 16.67 15.70 2.50
CA THR A 335 17.02 17.09 2.16
C THR A 335 16.25 18.09 3.00
N GLU A 336 16.96 18.89 3.78
CA GLU A 336 16.38 19.97 4.56
C GLU A 336 15.70 21.03 3.69
N GLY A 337 14.46 21.39 4.06
CA GLY A 337 13.69 22.43 3.40
C GLY A 337 13.14 22.06 2.02
N MET A 338 13.38 20.84 1.53
CA MET A 338 12.79 20.37 0.28
C MET A 338 11.30 20.05 0.46
N THR A 339 10.50 20.48 -0.51
CA THR A 339 9.10 20.09 -0.66
C THR A 339 8.95 19.10 -1.80
N GLY A 340 8.06 18.12 -1.66
CA GLY A 340 7.87 17.07 -2.67
C GLY A 340 8.94 15.97 -2.57
N GLY A 341 9.10 15.21 -3.65
CA GLY A 341 10.09 14.16 -3.78
C GLY A 341 10.64 14.08 -5.21
N ALA A 342 11.70 13.29 -5.36
CA ALA A 342 12.18 12.82 -6.65
C ALA A 342 12.73 11.41 -6.50
N GLY A 343 12.57 10.57 -7.52
CA GLY A 343 12.95 9.17 -7.43
C GLY A 343 13.28 8.55 -8.78
N GLY A 344 13.97 7.42 -8.73
CA GLY A 344 14.35 6.65 -9.91
C GLY A 344 15.21 5.45 -9.56
N ASP A 345 15.98 5.00 -10.53
CA ASP A 345 16.91 3.88 -10.41
C ASP A 345 18.13 4.17 -9.52
N TRP A 346 18.40 5.44 -9.22
CA TRP A 346 19.47 5.88 -8.31
C TRP A 346 19.02 6.00 -6.85
N GLY A 347 17.71 5.94 -6.57
CA GLY A 347 17.15 6.08 -5.22
C GLY A 347 16.01 7.08 -5.12
N GLN A 348 15.86 7.69 -3.93
CA GLN A 348 14.81 8.65 -3.60
C GLN A 348 15.40 9.87 -2.91
N ARG A 349 14.86 11.05 -3.20
CA ARG A 349 15.12 12.30 -2.50
C ARG A 349 13.83 12.84 -1.92
N ILE A 350 13.86 13.16 -0.64
CA ILE A 350 12.68 13.54 0.13
C ILE A 350 13.00 14.64 1.14
N GLY A 351 12.04 15.53 1.35
CA GLY A 351 12.12 16.56 2.38
C GLY A 351 12.38 15.96 3.76
N ARG A 352 13.40 16.43 4.47
CA ARG A 352 13.76 15.97 5.82
C ARG A 352 12.57 16.14 6.77
N GLU A 353 11.98 17.32 6.80
CA GLU A 353 10.87 17.67 7.69
C GLU A 353 9.70 16.69 7.48
N TYR A 354 9.29 16.49 6.23
CA TYR A 354 8.23 15.57 5.86
C TYR A 354 8.55 14.12 6.25
N LEU A 355 9.77 13.64 5.96
CA LEU A 355 10.17 12.28 6.31
C LEU A 355 10.16 12.10 7.82
N MET A 356 10.71 13.04 8.59
CA MET A 356 10.81 12.96 10.05
C MET A 356 9.42 12.93 10.71
N GLU A 357 8.48 13.72 10.20
CA GLU A 357 7.08 13.72 10.65
C GLU A 357 6.34 12.44 10.27
N SER A 358 6.76 11.78 9.19
CA SER A 358 6.08 10.60 8.63
C SER A 358 6.72 9.27 9.00
N LEU A 359 7.81 9.23 9.79
CA LEU A 359 8.57 8.00 10.06
C LEU A 359 7.74 6.85 10.65
N ASP A 360 6.65 7.16 11.34
CA ASP A 360 5.77 6.18 11.97
C ASP A 360 4.44 6.00 11.21
N SER A 361 4.25 6.73 10.09
CA SER A 361 3.07 6.57 9.25
C SER A 361 3.06 5.21 8.57
N ASP A 362 1.87 4.63 8.44
CA ASP A 362 1.68 3.39 7.69
C ASP A 362 2.10 3.58 6.23
N ASP A 363 1.65 4.66 5.59
CA ASP A 363 1.97 5.02 4.21
C ASP A 363 2.68 6.38 4.17
N ILE A 364 3.95 6.39 3.79
CA ILE A 364 4.71 7.61 3.51
C ILE A 364 4.54 7.93 2.03
N HIS A 365 3.46 8.64 1.72
CA HIS A 365 3.00 8.91 0.35
C HIS A 365 4.14 9.28 -0.62
N ILE A 366 4.94 10.31 -0.31
CA ILE A 366 6.02 10.75 -1.22
C ILE A 366 7.04 9.63 -1.41
N LEU A 367 7.51 9.01 -0.31
CA LEU A 367 8.49 7.94 -0.41
C LEU A 367 7.98 6.74 -1.22
N LEU A 368 6.71 6.36 -1.06
CA LEU A 368 6.10 5.28 -1.83
C LEU A 368 6.01 5.62 -3.32
N HIS A 369 5.64 6.86 -3.67
CA HIS A 369 5.60 7.34 -5.05
C HIS A 369 7.01 7.30 -5.67
N GLU A 370 8.01 7.88 -5.00
CA GLU A 370 9.39 7.91 -5.50
C GLU A 370 10.02 6.49 -5.63
N MET A 371 9.62 5.54 -4.78
CA MET A 371 10.01 4.14 -4.93
C MET A 371 9.41 3.50 -6.19
N GLY A 372 8.22 3.92 -6.61
CA GLY A 372 7.55 3.42 -7.81
C GLY A 372 8.37 3.66 -9.09
N HIS A 373 8.99 4.84 -9.22
CA HIS A 373 9.89 5.15 -10.33
C HIS A 373 11.11 4.22 -10.38
N GLY A 374 11.59 3.74 -9.23
CA GLY A 374 12.63 2.72 -9.17
C GLY A 374 12.22 1.41 -9.86
N PHE A 375 10.93 1.05 -9.83
CA PHE A 375 10.38 -0.11 -10.56
C PHE A 375 10.03 0.21 -12.02
N GLY A 376 10.34 1.41 -12.50
CA GLY A 376 10.02 1.88 -13.84
C GLY A 376 8.62 2.48 -13.97
N LEU A 377 7.84 2.55 -12.89
CA LEU A 377 6.48 3.11 -12.98
C LEU A 377 6.54 4.59 -13.34
N ASP A 378 5.77 4.97 -14.35
CA ASP A 378 5.75 6.33 -14.88
C ASP A 378 5.07 7.32 -13.91
N ASP A 379 5.34 8.60 -14.08
CA ASP A 379 4.55 9.66 -13.45
C ASP A 379 3.38 10.08 -14.36
N PHE A 380 2.27 10.52 -13.79
CA PHE A 380 1.03 10.82 -14.50
C PHE A 380 0.54 12.25 -14.18
N TYR A 381 1.32 13.26 -14.56
CA TYR A 381 0.98 14.67 -14.32
C TYR A 381 0.01 15.25 -15.35
N ASP A 382 0.17 14.89 -16.61
CA ASP A 382 -0.45 15.55 -17.77
C ASP A 382 -1.53 14.69 -18.43
N TRP A 383 -1.69 13.44 -17.99
CA TRP A 383 -2.71 12.54 -18.50
C TRP A 383 -3.21 11.56 -17.43
N THR A 384 -4.26 10.81 -17.74
CA THR A 384 -4.83 9.80 -16.84
C THR A 384 -5.35 8.64 -17.67
N PRO A 385 -4.96 7.39 -17.35
CA PRO A 385 -5.51 6.21 -18.01
C PRO A 385 -7.02 6.09 -17.83
N SER A 386 -7.69 5.59 -18.86
CA SER A 386 -9.13 5.38 -18.84
C SER A 386 -9.55 4.41 -17.73
N GLY A 387 -10.67 4.73 -17.07
CA GLY A 387 -11.27 3.88 -16.04
C GLY A 387 -10.62 3.96 -14.66
N VAL A 388 -9.61 4.82 -14.47
CA VAL A 388 -8.88 4.95 -13.20
C VAL A 388 -8.59 6.41 -12.88
N ASP A 389 -9.18 6.92 -11.79
CA ASP A 389 -9.10 8.35 -11.48
C ASP A 389 -8.04 8.69 -10.43
N ALA A 390 -7.70 7.72 -9.56
CA ALA A 390 -6.79 7.90 -8.42
C ALA A 390 -5.91 6.67 -8.19
N PHE A 391 -4.60 6.88 -8.21
CA PHE A 391 -3.57 5.88 -7.97
C PHE A 391 -2.27 6.58 -7.56
N LEU A 392 -1.38 5.87 -6.85
CA LEU A 392 -0.22 6.46 -6.21
C LEU A 392 0.71 7.17 -7.21
N MET A 393 0.93 6.55 -8.37
CA MET A 393 1.80 7.10 -9.41
C MET A 393 1.22 8.32 -10.14
N LYS A 394 -0.06 8.64 -9.93
CA LYS A 394 -0.62 9.96 -10.26
C LYS A 394 -0.50 10.83 -9.03
N ALA A 395 0.60 11.56 -8.94
CA ALA A 395 1.03 12.29 -7.75
C ALA A 395 -0.13 13.08 -7.11
N GLY A 396 -0.34 12.87 -5.80
CA GLY A 396 -1.38 13.55 -5.03
C GLY A 396 -2.80 13.00 -5.21
N SER A 397 -3.06 12.09 -6.15
CA SER A 397 -4.39 11.49 -6.34
C SER A 397 -4.68 10.34 -5.37
N ALA A 398 -3.66 9.61 -4.92
CA ALA A 398 -3.75 8.61 -3.86
C ALA A 398 -2.54 8.69 -2.93
N ARG A 399 -2.73 8.38 -1.63
CA ARG A 399 -1.66 8.42 -0.61
C ARG A 399 -1.02 7.06 -0.30
N ARG A 400 -1.48 6.01 -0.97
CA ARG A 400 -1.07 4.61 -0.75
C ARG A 400 -1.11 3.86 -2.07
N ILE A 401 -0.35 2.77 -2.17
CA ILE A 401 -0.38 1.86 -3.32
C ILE A 401 -1.80 1.31 -3.49
N THR A 402 -2.44 1.66 -4.61
CA THR A 402 -3.78 1.23 -4.99
C THR A 402 -3.77 -0.08 -5.75
N GLU A 403 -4.95 -0.63 -6.06
CA GLU A 403 -5.04 -1.82 -6.90
C GLU A 403 -4.50 -1.58 -8.32
N PHE A 404 -4.67 -0.39 -8.87
CA PHE A 404 -4.10 -0.05 -10.17
C PHE A 404 -2.58 -0.03 -10.14
N ASP A 405 -1.96 0.58 -9.13
CA ASP A 405 -0.50 0.58 -8.96
C ASP A 405 0.06 -0.85 -8.85
N ARG A 406 -0.64 -1.73 -8.09
CA ARG A 406 -0.25 -3.15 -7.95
C ARG A 406 -0.29 -3.87 -9.29
N TRP A 407 -1.33 -3.67 -10.10
CA TRP A 407 -1.44 -4.31 -11.41
C TRP A 407 -0.48 -3.73 -12.43
N MET A 408 -0.19 -2.42 -12.36
CA MET A 408 0.81 -1.78 -13.20
C MET A 408 2.22 -2.34 -12.91
N LEU A 409 2.56 -2.50 -11.63
CA LEU A 409 3.79 -3.16 -11.18
C LEU A 409 3.88 -4.62 -11.69
N ARG A 410 2.78 -5.37 -11.62
CA ARG A 410 2.71 -6.75 -12.15
C ARG A 410 2.85 -6.77 -13.67
N ASP A 411 2.30 -5.79 -14.37
CA ASP A 411 2.43 -5.70 -15.83
C ASP A 411 3.89 -5.45 -16.26
N TRP A 412 4.59 -4.59 -15.53
CA TRP A 412 6.04 -4.41 -15.68
C TRP A 412 6.81 -5.73 -15.50
N TRP A 413 6.54 -6.45 -14.40
CA TRP A 413 7.16 -7.76 -14.18
C TRP A 413 6.88 -8.73 -15.33
N ARG A 414 5.63 -8.80 -15.80
CA ARG A 414 5.21 -9.69 -16.90
C ARG A 414 6.01 -9.48 -18.18
N HIS A 415 6.31 -8.22 -18.53
CA HIS A 415 7.10 -7.90 -19.72
C HIS A 415 8.60 -8.08 -19.53
N LEU A 416 9.11 -7.88 -18.30
CA LEU A 416 10.55 -7.96 -18.04
C LEU A 416 11.02 -9.35 -17.61
N LYS A 417 10.18 -10.20 -16.99
CA LYS A 417 10.61 -11.43 -16.29
C LYS A 417 11.45 -12.40 -17.13
N SER A 418 11.23 -12.44 -18.44
CA SER A 418 11.94 -13.34 -19.36
C SER A 418 13.44 -13.07 -19.38
N ARG A 419 13.86 -11.83 -19.10
CA ARG A 419 15.28 -11.45 -18.99
C ARG A 419 15.99 -12.14 -17.82
N TYR A 420 15.25 -12.65 -16.84
CA TYR A 420 15.78 -13.38 -15.70
C TYR A 420 15.51 -14.89 -15.79
N GLY A 421 14.96 -15.37 -16.91
CA GLY A 421 14.70 -16.79 -17.15
C GLY A 421 13.35 -17.33 -16.63
N PHE A 422 12.34 -16.46 -16.44
CA PHE A 422 10.98 -16.81 -15.96
C PHE A 422 9.87 -16.65 -17.01
#